data_AF-A0A1F8NZW5-F1
#
_entry.id   AF-A0A1F8NZW5-F1
#
_cell.length_a   1.000
_cell.length_b   1.000
_cell.length_c   1.000
_cell.angle_alpha   90.00
_cell.angle_beta   90.00
_cell.angle_gamma   90.00
#
_symmetry.space_group_name_H-M   'P 1'
#
loop_
_entity.id
_entity.type
_entity.pdbx_description
1 polymer ?
#
loop_
_entity_poly.entity_id
_entity_poly.type
_entity_poly.pdbx_seq_one_letter_code
_entity_poly.pdbx_strand_id
1 'polypeptide(L)'
;MPYIVCAEETERRWVAFVPDLPGCYATHRAREQAIAAVPAAIEAYIAWCARHGLRVTGISGPMMVDEVIRAWAYDDNEEVNAFFASDRPPLLPDELPEHEQLLRATRAELLSTVEGLDAHDLLKDFPEERWPIAGILGHVANGEWWYLDRLGLAFPRSELPEDPFERLERVRAHFLASLSALVKRVSVVTVGGETWSSRKVMRRALWHERDHTGHILQLRERLR
;
A
#
# COMPACT_ATOMS: atom_id res chain seq x y z
N MET A 1 8.25 6.03 -23.32
CA MET A 1 8.67 7.22 -22.53
C MET A 1 9.46 6.72 -21.33
N PRO A 2 10.46 7.46 -20.84
CA PRO A 2 11.11 7.09 -19.59
C PRO A 2 10.06 6.99 -18.47
N TYR A 3 10.25 6.03 -17.56
CA TYR A 3 9.38 5.89 -16.40
C TYR A 3 10.08 6.42 -15.15
N ILE A 4 9.31 7.02 -14.26
CA ILE A 4 9.82 7.66 -13.05
C ILE A 4 9.90 6.65 -11.90
N VAL A 5 10.94 6.78 -11.09
CA VAL A 5 11.10 6.09 -9.81
C VAL A 5 11.24 7.13 -8.69
N CYS A 6 10.39 7.00 -7.68
CA CYS A 6 10.45 7.79 -6.45
C CYS A 6 10.80 6.86 -5.29
N ALA A 7 11.69 7.25 -4.38
CA ALA A 7 12.07 6.42 -3.24
C ALA A 7 11.82 7.13 -1.90
N GLU A 8 11.29 6.40 -0.92
CA GLU A 8 11.18 6.86 0.46
C GLU A 8 11.92 5.94 1.44
N GLU A 9 12.52 6.53 2.48
CA GLU A 9 12.91 5.77 3.67
C GLU A 9 11.75 5.80 4.67
N THR A 10 11.26 4.61 5.04
CA THR A 10 10.17 4.41 6.01
C THR A 10 10.48 3.15 6.80
N GLU A 11 10.20 3.11 8.11
CA GLU A 11 10.41 1.92 8.95
C GLU A 11 11.84 1.32 8.84
N ARG A 12 12.86 2.18 8.72
CA ARG A 12 14.28 1.79 8.55
C ARG A 12 14.60 0.97 7.28
N ARG A 13 13.74 1.04 6.28
CA ARG A 13 13.95 0.48 4.93
C ARG A 13 13.67 1.52 3.87
N TRP A 14 14.22 1.29 2.68
CA TRP A 14 13.95 2.07 1.49
C TRP A 14 12.91 1.36 0.64
N VAL A 15 11.92 2.11 0.19
CA VAL A 15 10.88 1.66 -0.73
C VAL A 15 10.94 2.53 -1.97
N ALA A 16 11.20 1.92 -3.12
CA ALA A 16 11.18 2.56 -4.43
C ALA A 16 9.86 2.24 -5.13
N PHE A 17 9.13 3.27 -5.55
CA PHE A 17 7.84 3.20 -6.23
C PHE A 17 7.98 3.57 -7.69
N VAL A 18 7.08 3.03 -8.52
CA VAL A 18 6.89 3.42 -9.91
C VAL A 18 5.52 4.08 -10.01
N PRO A 19 5.41 5.43 -10.03
CA PRO A 19 4.11 6.12 -9.98
C PRO A 19 3.14 5.74 -11.09
N ASP A 20 3.67 5.45 -12.29
CA ASP A 20 2.87 5.01 -13.45
C ASP A 20 2.35 3.57 -13.31
N LEU A 21 2.78 2.82 -12.29
CA LEU A 21 2.32 1.48 -11.94
C LEU A 21 1.87 1.42 -10.47
N PRO A 22 0.65 1.86 -10.14
CA PRO A 22 0.18 1.91 -8.75
C PRO A 22 0.28 0.56 -8.04
N GLY A 23 1.05 0.49 -6.95
CA GLY A 23 1.30 -0.76 -6.21
C GLY A 23 2.52 -1.56 -6.67
N CYS A 24 3.23 -1.11 -7.73
CA CYS A 24 4.55 -1.62 -8.07
C CYS A 24 5.61 -0.95 -7.18
N TYR A 25 6.42 -1.76 -6.51
CA TYR A 25 7.46 -1.29 -5.61
C TYR A 25 8.62 -2.28 -5.50
N ALA A 26 9.78 -1.78 -5.08
CA ALA A 26 10.91 -2.56 -4.62
C ALA A 26 11.32 -2.08 -3.23
N THR A 27 11.77 -2.98 -2.36
CA THR A 27 12.15 -2.64 -0.99
C THR A 27 13.50 -3.24 -0.61
N HIS A 28 14.33 -2.47 0.10
CA HIS A 28 15.62 -2.93 0.60
C HIS A 28 16.11 -2.04 1.76
N ARG A 29 17.02 -2.54 2.61
CA ARG A 29 17.63 -1.72 3.69
C ARG A 29 18.52 -0.58 3.18
N ALA A 30 19.07 -0.74 1.99
CA ALA A 30 19.95 0.23 1.32
C ALA A 30 19.23 0.83 0.11
N ARG A 31 19.26 2.16 0.01
CA ARG A 31 18.60 2.95 -1.03
C ARG A 31 18.93 2.48 -2.44
N GLU A 32 20.21 2.35 -2.74
CA GLU A 32 20.71 2.03 -4.08
C GLU A 32 20.18 0.68 -4.55
N GLN A 33 20.08 -0.29 -3.64
CA GLN A 33 19.57 -1.62 -3.94
C GLN A 33 18.05 -1.64 -4.10
N ALA A 34 17.30 -0.82 -3.34
CA ALA A 34 15.86 -0.67 -3.55
C ALA A 34 15.58 -0.10 -4.95
N ILE A 35 16.33 0.93 -5.36
CA ILE A 35 16.21 1.54 -6.69
C ILE A 35 16.66 0.56 -7.79
N ALA A 36 17.80 -0.12 -7.62
CA ALA A 36 18.32 -1.06 -8.61
C ALA A 36 17.42 -2.29 -8.82
N ALA A 37 16.58 -2.64 -7.84
CA ALA A 37 15.64 -3.74 -7.93
C ALA A 37 14.33 -3.40 -8.69
N VAL A 38 14.09 -2.12 -9.03
CA VAL A 38 12.85 -1.69 -9.69
C VAL A 38 12.58 -2.41 -11.03
N PRO A 39 13.55 -2.60 -11.94
CA PRO A 39 13.28 -3.31 -13.19
C PRO A 39 12.72 -4.73 -12.98
N ALA A 40 13.30 -5.49 -12.04
CA ALA A 40 12.79 -6.82 -11.70
C ALA A 40 11.42 -6.76 -11.01
N ALA A 41 11.17 -5.74 -10.18
CA ALA A 41 9.87 -5.52 -9.56
C ALA A 41 8.78 -5.21 -10.60
N ILE A 42 9.10 -4.46 -11.66
CA ILE A 42 8.18 -4.21 -12.79
C ILE A 42 7.81 -5.51 -13.49
N GLU A 43 8.78 -6.38 -13.79
CA GLU A 43 8.51 -7.69 -14.40
C GLU A 43 7.58 -8.55 -13.54
N ALA A 44 7.88 -8.63 -12.23
CA ALA A 44 7.04 -9.34 -11.27
C ALA A 44 5.63 -8.73 -11.17
N TYR A 45 5.52 -7.40 -11.21
CA TYR A 45 4.26 -6.68 -11.17
C TYR A 45 3.42 -6.89 -12.44
N ILE A 46 4.04 -6.90 -13.62
CA ILE A 46 3.36 -7.20 -14.88
C ILE A 46 2.83 -8.64 -14.87
N ALA A 47 3.65 -9.60 -14.43
CA ALA A 47 3.23 -10.99 -14.28
C ALA A 47 2.09 -11.13 -13.26
N TRP A 48 2.14 -10.37 -12.16
CA TRP A 48 1.07 -10.29 -11.18
C TRP A 48 -0.23 -9.74 -11.80
N CYS A 49 -0.17 -8.60 -12.48
CA CYS A 49 -1.31 -8.00 -13.17
C CYS A 49 -1.97 -8.98 -14.14
N ALA A 50 -1.17 -9.69 -14.95
CA ALA A 50 -1.68 -10.64 -15.92
C ALA A 50 -2.51 -11.78 -15.29
N ARG A 51 -2.13 -12.27 -14.11
CA ARG A 51 -2.91 -13.30 -13.37
C ARG A 51 -4.27 -12.79 -12.89
N HIS A 52 -4.40 -11.49 -12.69
CA HIS A 52 -5.64 -10.82 -12.27
C HIS A 52 -6.41 -10.21 -13.45
N GLY A 53 -6.00 -10.48 -14.69
CA GLY A 53 -6.65 -9.96 -15.89
C GLY A 53 -6.37 -8.47 -16.16
N LEU A 54 -5.40 -7.88 -15.47
CA LEU A 54 -4.95 -6.50 -15.63
C LEU A 54 -3.89 -6.42 -16.73
N ARG A 55 -3.99 -5.39 -17.59
CA ARG A 55 -3.03 -5.16 -18.66
C ARG A 55 -2.21 -3.90 -18.39
N VAL A 56 -0.91 -4.10 -18.12
CA VAL A 56 0.05 -3.01 -18.05
C VAL A 56 0.47 -2.60 -19.46
N THR A 57 0.45 -1.29 -19.74
CA THR A 57 0.95 -0.72 -20.99
C THR A 57 1.85 0.49 -20.70
N GLY A 58 2.65 0.92 -21.69
CA GLY A 58 3.35 2.21 -21.61
C GLY A 58 4.72 2.23 -20.92
N ILE A 59 5.17 1.15 -20.28
CA ILE A 59 6.51 1.07 -19.67
C ILE A 59 7.49 0.37 -20.60
N SER A 60 8.34 1.16 -21.24
CA SER A 60 9.39 0.67 -22.14
C SER A 60 10.61 1.60 -22.26
N GLY A 61 10.54 2.81 -21.70
CA GLY A 61 11.68 3.74 -21.73
C GLY A 61 12.65 3.51 -20.57
N PRO A 62 13.76 4.28 -20.55
CA PRO A 62 14.74 4.15 -19.48
C PRO A 62 14.16 4.57 -18.14
N MET A 63 14.64 3.94 -17.07
CA MET A 63 14.35 4.31 -15.69
C MET A 63 14.96 5.69 -15.39
N MET A 64 14.19 6.59 -14.78
CA MET A 64 14.69 7.86 -14.25
C MET A 64 14.31 7.97 -12.76
N VAL A 65 15.32 8.13 -11.91
CA VAL A 65 15.09 8.43 -10.48
C VAL A 65 14.77 9.92 -10.38
N ASP A 66 13.62 10.27 -9.81
CA ASP A 66 13.15 11.65 -9.69
C ASP A 66 13.34 12.18 -8.27
N GLU A 67 12.59 11.62 -7.30
CA GLU A 67 12.63 12.07 -5.91
C GLU A 67 13.10 10.97 -4.96
N VAL A 68 13.94 11.33 -4.00
CA VAL A 68 14.44 10.46 -2.93
C VAL A 68 14.27 11.20 -1.61
N ILE A 69 13.31 10.77 -0.80
CA ILE A 69 12.91 11.45 0.43
C ILE A 69 13.15 10.54 1.63
N ARG A 70 13.69 11.06 2.73
CA ARG A 70 13.73 10.35 4.01
C ARG A 70 12.54 10.79 4.85
N ALA A 71 11.80 9.86 5.44
CA ALA A 71 10.82 10.22 6.46
C ALA A 71 11.52 10.86 7.66
N TRP A 72 10.82 11.74 8.37
CA TRP A 72 11.33 12.36 9.58
C TRP A 72 10.28 12.30 10.69
N ALA A 73 10.74 12.24 11.94
CA ALA A 73 9.84 12.28 13.09
C ALA A 73 9.13 13.64 13.15
N TYR A 74 7.79 13.61 13.25
CA TYR A 74 6.96 14.77 13.54
C TYR A 74 6.87 15.00 15.05
N ASP A 75 6.59 13.92 15.79
CA ASP A 75 6.63 13.84 17.25
C ASP A 75 7.14 12.45 17.69
N ASP A 76 7.01 12.13 18.99
CA ASP A 76 7.49 10.85 19.54
C ASP A 76 6.79 9.61 18.95
N ASN A 77 5.63 9.77 18.31
CA ASN A 77 4.77 8.68 17.84
C ASN A 77 4.45 8.74 16.33
N GLU A 78 4.65 9.88 15.66
CA GLU A 78 4.31 10.08 14.26
C GLU A 78 5.56 10.37 13.41
N GLU A 79 5.68 9.66 12.29
CA GLU A 79 6.66 9.95 11.22
C GLU A 79 5.94 10.62 10.05
N VAL A 80 6.54 11.67 9.48
CA VAL A 80 6.09 12.26 8.23
C VAL A 80 6.66 11.46 7.07
N ASN A 81 5.81 10.76 6.32
CA ASN A 81 6.19 10.01 5.13
C ASN A 81 6.26 10.89 3.87
N ALA A 82 6.88 10.37 2.81
CA ALA A 82 7.12 11.14 1.60
C ALA A 82 5.81 11.59 0.94
N PHE A 83 5.82 12.83 0.44
CA PHE A 83 4.84 13.35 -0.50
C PHE A 83 5.60 13.72 -1.77
N PHE A 84 5.47 12.91 -2.81
CA PHE A 84 6.17 13.10 -4.07
C PHE A 84 5.43 14.11 -4.95
N ALA A 85 6.13 14.76 -5.88
CA ALA A 85 5.52 15.52 -6.96
C ALA A 85 4.49 14.69 -7.72
N SER A 86 4.76 13.38 -7.90
CA SER A 86 3.84 12.42 -8.49
C SER A 86 2.58 12.16 -7.66
N ASP A 87 2.55 12.49 -6.35
CA ASP A 87 1.35 12.40 -5.51
C ASP A 87 0.43 13.63 -5.67
N ARG A 88 0.91 14.73 -6.27
CA ARG A 88 0.17 16.00 -6.32
C ARG A 88 -1.00 16.02 -7.31
N PRO A 89 -0.91 15.46 -8.54
CA PRO A 89 -2.01 15.50 -9.48
C PRO A 89 -3.27 14.83 -8.91
N PRO A 90 -4.47 15.38 -9.17
CA PRO A 90 -5.72 14.75 -8.75
C PRO A 90 -5.85 13.37 -9.38
N LEU A 91 -6.51 12.43 -8.70
CA LEU A 91 -6.95 11.19 -9.36
C LEU A 91 -8.00 11.55 -10.41
N LEU A 92 -7.85 11.01 -11.60
CA LEU A 92 -8.75 11.23 -12.71
C LEU A 92 -9.89 10.19 -12.69
N PRO A 93 -11.10 10.54 -13.14
CA PRO A 93 -12.23 9.62 -13.15
C PRO A 93 -12.01 8.34 -13.99
N ASP A 94 -11.25 8.45 -15.07
CA ASP A 94 -10.90 7.36 -15.98
C ASP A 94 -9.87 6.38 -15.39
N GLU A 95 -9.11 6.79 -14.37
CA GLU A 95 -8.21 5.92 -13.62
C GLU A 95 -8.96 4.98 -12.65
N LEU A 96 -10.23 5.27 -12.29
CA LEU A 96 -10.95 4.53 -11.25
C LEU A 96 -11.15 3.03 -11.51
N PRO A 97 -11.58 2.59 -12.72
CA PRO A 97 -11.81 1.17 -12.96
C PRO A 97 -10.56 0.33 -12.72
N GLU A 98 -9.39 0.84 -13.12
CA GLU A 98 -8.11 0.17 -12.91
C GLU A 98 -7.75 0.12 -11.41
N HIS A 99 -7.86 1.25 -10.70
CA HIS A 99 -7.60 1.30 -9.27
C HIS A 99 -8.53 0.40 -8.45
N GLU A 100 -9.81 0.30 -8.82
CA GLU A 100 -10.74 -0.62 -8.19
C GLU A 100 -10.31 -2.08 -8.40
N GLN A 101 -9.92 -2.45 -9.62
CA GLN A 101 -9.44 -3.80 -9.91
C GLN A 101 -8.14 -4.10 -9.16
N LEU A 102 -7.21 -3.15 -9.08
CA LEU A 102 -5.98 -3.29 -8.32
C LEU A 102 -6.26 -3.55 -6.84
N LEU A 103 -7.12 -2.72 -6.22
CA LEU A 103 -7.53 -2.93 -4.83
C LEU A 103 -8.16 -4.33 -4.67
N ARG A 104 -9.11 -4.72 -5.51
CA ARG A 104 -9.74 -6.05 -5.42
C ARG A 104 -8.71 -7.18 -5.53
N ALA A 105 -7.75 -7.06 -6.44
CA ALA A 105 -6.68 -8.04 -6.64
C ALA A 105 -5.76 -8.16 -5.42
N THR A 106 -5.34 -7.04 -4.81
CA THR A 106 -4.48 -7.08 -3.61
C THR A 106 -5.21 -7.72 -2.43
N ARG A 107 -6.51 -7.47 -2.26
CA ARG A 107 -7.29 -8.10 -1.19
C ARG A 107 -7.49 -9.59 -1.42
N ALA A 108 -7.77 -9.99 -2.65
CA ALA A 108 -7.93 -11.38 -3.00
C ALA A 108 -6.65 -12.18 -2.72
N GLU A 109 -5.47 -11.62 -3.04
CA GLU A 109 -4.19 -12.26 -2.67
C GLU A 109 -3.96 -12.29 -1.16
N LEU A 110 -4.20 -11.20 -0.44
CA LEU A 110 -4.07 -11.20 1.03
C LEU A 110 -4.89 -12.34 1.66
N LEU A 111 -6.15 -12.48 1.27
CA LEU A 111 -7.04 -13.52 1.81
C LEU A 111 -6.60 -14.94 1.43
N SER A 112 -6.06 -15.15 0.22
CA SER A 112 -5.55 -16.48 -0.17
C SER A 112 -4.31 -16.89 0.63
N THR A 113 -3.51 -15.92 1.10
CA THR A 113 -2.34 -16.23 1.95
C THR A 113 -2.71 -16.81 3.30
N VAL A 114 -3.93 -16.58 3.78
CA VAL A 114 -4.42 -17.08 5.08
C VAL A 114 -5.48 -18.17 4.95
N GLU A 115 -5.80 -18.59 3.73
CA GLU A 115 -6.72 -19.69 3.48
C GLU A 115 -6.19 -21.00 4.09
N GLY A 116 -7.05 -21.66 4.85
CA GLY A 116 -6.77 -22.93 5.52
C GLY A 116 -6.03 -22.81 6.86
N LEU A 117 -5.70 -21.60 7.32
CA LEU A 117 -5.17 -21.38 8.66
C LEU A 117 -6.29 -21.44 9.70
N ASP A 118 -6.04 -22.11 10.82
CA ASP A 118 -6.97 -22.13 11.94
C ASP A 118 -6.68 -20.99 12.95
N ALA A 119 -7.47 -20.92 14.03
CA ALA A 119 -7.29 -19.90 15.06
C ALA A 119 -5.93 -19.99 15.77
N HIS A 120 -5.35 -21.19 15.89
CA HIS A 120 -4.05 -21.37 16.51
C HIS A 120 -2.94 -20.82 15.60
N ASP A 121 -2.99 -21.10 14.30
CA ASP A 121 -2.04 -20.55 13.32
C ASP A 121 -2.12 -19.02 13.23
N LEU A 122 -3.34 -18.47 13.22
CA LEU A 122 -3.58 -17.02 13.11
C LEU A 122 -3.08 -16.24 14.33
N LEU A 123 -3.12 -16.86 15.52
CA LEU A 123 -2.74 -16.25 16.79
C LEU A 123 -1.34 -16.66 17.26
N LYS A 124 -0.61 -17.48 16.49
CA LYS A 124 0.73 -17.90 16.85
C LYS A 124 1.68 -16.71 16.90
N ASP A 125 2.39 -16.58 18.02
CA ASP A 125 3.47 -15.63 18.17
C ASP A 125 4.73 -16.09 17.42
N PHE A 126 5.38 -15.16 16.75
CA PHE A 126 6.61 -15.38 16.02
C PHE A 126 7.74 -14.55 16.66
N PRO A 127 8.87 -15.16 17.05
CA PRO A 127 10.01 -14.40 17.55
C PRO A 127 10.44 -13.32 16.55
N GLU A 128 10.79 -12.15 17.09
CA GLU A 128 11.20 -10.94 16.35
C GLU A 128 10.11 -10.25 15.52
N GLU A 129 8.88 -10.80 15.51
CA GLU A 129 7.74 -10.17 14.86
C GLU A 129 6.95 -9.32 15.85
N ARG A 130 6.45 -8.17 15.35
CA ARG A 130 5.62 -7.28 16.15
C ARG A 130 4.22 -7.86 16.42
N TRP A 131 3.69 -8.62 15.45
CA TRP A 131 2.32 -9.11 15.46
C TRP A 131 2.23 -10.54 14.94
N PRO A 132 1.27 -11.34 15.44
CA PRO A 132 0.84 -12.57 14.79
C PRO A 132 0.10 -12.24 13.47
N ILE A 133 -0.21 -13.26 12.67
CA ILE A 133 -0.89 -13.09 11.36
C ILE A 133 -2.20 -12.32 11.51
N ALA A 134 -3.04 -12.66 12.50
CA ALA A 134 -4.28 -11.93 12.78
C ALA A 134 -4.05 -10.44 13.08
N GLY A 135 -2.96 -10.12 13.78
CA GLY A 135 -2.57 -8.73 14.08
C GLY A 135 -2.15 -7.96 12.83
N ILE A 136 -1.45 -8.61 11.90
CA ILE A 136 -1.08 -8.01 10.61
C ILE A 136 -2.34 -7.72 9.76
N LEU A 137 -3.30 -8.65 9.71
CA LEU A 137 -4.58 -8.42 9.02
C LEU A 137 -5.32 -7.19 9.58
N GLY A 138 -5.40 -7.08 10.91
CA GLY A 138 -5.98 -5.92 11.56
C GLY A 138 -5.19 -4.62 11.30
N HIS A 139 -3.86 -4.71 11.20
CA HIS A 139 -2.99 -3.58 10.87
C HIS A 139 -3.20 -3.07 9.44
N VAL A 140 -3.32 -3.95 8.45
CA VAL A 140 -3.65 -3.58 7.06
C VAL A 140 -4.97 -2.82 7.00
N ALA A 141 -6.02 -3.36 7.63
CA ALA A 141 -7.32 -2.70 7.67
C ALA A 141 -7.26 -1.33 8.37
N ASN A 142 -6.53 -1.23 9.48
CA ASN A 142 -6.32 0.04 10.17
C ASN A 142 -5.58 1.07 9.30
N GLY A 143 -4.61 0.62 8.50
CA GLY A 143 -3.87 1.47 7.56
C GLY A 143 -4.79 2.11 6.54
N GLU A 144 -5.60 1.31 5.85
CA GLU A 144 -6.59 1.80 4.88
C GLU A 144 -7.59 2.79 5.49
N TRP A 145 -8.13 2.47 6.67
CA TRP A 145 -9.02 3.37 7.40
C TRP A 145 -8.31 4.69 7.72
N TRP A 146 -7.08 4.63 8.20
CA TRP A 146 -6.31 5.81 8.57
C TRP A 146 -5.99 6.69 7.35
N TYR A 147 -5.66 6.11 6.20
CA TYR A 147 -5.44 6.88 4.96
C TYR A 147 -6.70 7.66 4.54
N LEU A 148 -7.89 7.09 4.68
CA LEU A 148 -9.14 7.81 4.42
C LEU A 148 -9.40 8.91 5.46
N ASP A 149 -9.07 8.64 6.72
CA ASP A 149 -9.22 9.61 7.83
C ASP A 149 -8.38 10.87 7.58
N ARG A 150 -7.18 10.74 7.01
CA ARG A 150 -6.34 11.90 6.62
C ARG A 150 -7.01 12.84 5.62
N LEU A 151 -8.01 12.36 4.88
CA LEU A 151 -8.81 13.16 3.96
C LEU A 151 -10.22 13.49 4.50
N GLY A 152 -10.52 13.11 5.74
CA GLY A 152 -11.85 13.26 6.35
C GLY A 152 -12.91 12.36 5.70
N LEU A 153 -12.49 11.23 5.12
CA LEU A 153 -13.37 10.28 4.43
C LEU A 153 -13.62 9.01 5.23
N ALA A 154 -12.94 8.79 6.35
CA ALA A 154 -13.16 7.63 7.19
C ALA A 154 -14.49 7.72 7.97
N PHE A 155 -15.08 6.55 8.25
CA PHE A 155 -16.16 6.42 9.22
C PHE A 155 -15.60 6.47 10.66
N PRO A 156 -16.44 6.67 11.70
CA PRO A 156 -15.98 6.77 13.09
C PRO A 156 -15.16 5.56 13.55
N ARG A 157 -14.01 5.81 14.18
CA ARG A 157 -13.09 4.76 14.65
C ARG A 157 -13.75 3.74 15.58
N SER A 158 -14.72 4.17 16.39
CA SER A 158 -15.49 3.32 17.31
C SER A 158 -16.31 2.24 16.61
N GLU A 159 -16.52 2.36 15.29
CA GLU A 159 -17.25 1.37 14.51
C GLU A 159 -16.33 0.36 13.79
N LEU A 160 -15.02 0.40 14.04
CA LEU A 160 -14.11 -0.62 13.52
C LEU A 160 -14.38 -1.97 14.20
N PRO A 161 -14.67 -3.05 13.45
CA PRO A 161 -14.88 -4.39 14.01
C PRO A 161 -13.65 -4.87 14.77
N GLU A 162 -13.83 -5.69 15.80
CA GLU A 162 -12.71 -6.29 16.53
C GLU A 162 -12.08 -7.45 15.75
N ASP A 163 -12.91 -8.28 15.10
CA ASP A 163 -12.44 -9.36 14.25
C ASP A 163 -11.66 -8.81 13.03
N PRO A 164 -10.44 -9.31 12.76
CA PRO A 164 -9.60 -8.78 11.69
C PRO A 164 -10.19 -9.00 10.29
N PHE A 165 -10.94 -10.07 10.06
CA PHE A 165 -11.55 -10.35 8.75
C PHE A 165 -12.76 -9.45 8.51
N GLU A 166 -13.64 -9.32 9.49
CA GLU A 166 -14.76 -8.36 9.44
C GLU A 166 -14.25 -6.93 9.27
N ARG A 167 -13.16 -6.57 9.96
CA ARG A 167 -12.53 -5.25 9.82
C ARG A 167 -11.98 -5.03 8.42
N LEU A 168 -11.26 -6.01 7.86
CA LEU A 168 -10.77 -5.95 6.47
C LEU A 168 -11.93 -5.73 5.50
N GLU A 169 -12.98 -6.54 5.59
CA GLU A 169 -14.16 -6.44 4.72
C GLU A 169 -14.81 -5.06 4.82
N ARG A 170 -15.14 -4.61 6.03
CA ARG A 170 -15.81 -3.32 6.26
C ARG A 170 -14.98 -2.15 5.76
N VAL A 171 -13.69 -2.10 6.10
CA VAL A 171 -12.81 -0.99 5.69
C VAL A 171 -12.67 -0.94 4.18
N ARG A 172 -12.48 -2.09 3.52
CA ARG A 172 -12.33 -2.12 2.06
C ARG A 172 -13.62 -1.76 1.34
N ALA A 173 -14.76 -2.24 1.82
CA ALA A 173 -16.06 -1.85 1.26
C ALA A 173 -16.24 -0.32 1.34
N HIS A 174 -15.88 0.29 2.47
CA HIS A 174 -15.92 1.75 2.64
C HIS A 174 -14.92 2.49 1.75
N PHE A 175 -13.69 1.96 1.60
CA PHE A 175 -12.68 2.52 0.72
C PHE A 175 -13.17 2.54 -0.74
N LEU A 176 -13.71 1.43 -1.23
CA LEU A 176 -14.28 1.32 -2.58
C LEU A 176 -15.45 2.30 -2.78
N ALA A 177 -16.34 2.42 -1.79
CA ALA A 177 -17.43 3.40 -1.84
C ALA A 177 -16.92 4.86 -1.86
N SER A 178 -15.74 5.11 -1.29
CA SER A 178 -15.11 6.44 -1.21
C SER A 178 -14.33 6.84 -2.47
N LEU A 179 -14.12 5.94 -3.44
CA LEU A 179 -13.36 6.22 -4.67
C LEU A 179 -13.91 7.44 -5.44
N SER A 180 -15.24 7.56 -5.52
CA SER A 180 -15.88 8.70 -6.19
C SER A 180 -15.61 10.05 -5.49
N ALA A 181 -15.45 10.04 -4.16
CA ALA A 181 -15.09 11.22 -3.38
C ALA A 181 -13.60 11.56 -3.53
N LEU A 182 -12.73 10.53 -3.61
CA LEU A 182 -11.30 10.69 -3.83
C LEU A 182 -11.00 11.39 -5.17
N VAL A 183 -11.70 11.03 -6.25
CA VAL A 183 -11.53 11.67 -7.57
C VAL A 183 -12.02 13.13 -7.59
N LYS A 184 -13.08 13.44 -6.85
CA LYS A 184 -13.58 14.82 -6.76
C LYS A 184 -12.64 15.76 -5.99
N ARG A 185 -11.71 15.20 -5.20
CA ARG A 185 -10.76 15.97 -4.41
C ARG A 185 -9.52 16.29 -5.25
N VAL A 186 -9.42 17.57 -5.61
CA VAL A 186 -8.30 18.10 -6.42
C VAL A 186 -7.19 18.75 -5.60
N SER A 187 -7.44 19.04 -4.32
CA SER A 187 -6.50 19.72 -3.43
C SER A 187 -5.74 18.73 -2.54
N VAL A 188 -4.58 19.18 -2.08
CA VAL A 188 -3.83 18.53 -1.00
C VAL A 188 -4.27 19.08 0.36
N VAL A 189 -4.09 18.31 1.43
CA VAL A 189 -4.30 18.75 2.82
C VAL A 189 -3.11 18.35 3.67
N THR A 190 -2.83 19.11 4.73
CA THR A 190 -1.79 18.78 5.71
C THR A 190 -2.44 18.40 7.03
N VAL A 191 -2.13 17.21 7.54
CA VAL A 191 -2.65 16.67 8.80
C VAL A 191 -1.50 15.97 9.52
N GLY A 192 -1.25 16.31 10.79
CA GLY A 192 -0.13 15.75 11.57
C GLY A 192 1.23 16.02 10.92
N GLY A 193 1.45 17.23 10.40
CA GLY A 193 2.68 17.60 9.69
C GLY A 193 2.87 16.96 8.31
N GLU A 194 2.05 15.98 7.94
CA GLU A 194 2.16 15.25 6.67
C GLU A 194 1.19 15.78 5.62
N THR A 195 1.66 15.86 4.37
CA THR A 195 0.83 16.25 3.22
C THR A 195 0.16 15.02 2.59
N TRP A 196 -1.13 15.15 2.32
CA TRP A 196 -2.02 14.11 1.82
C TRP A 196 -2.77 14.54 0.57
N SER A 197 -2.89 13.62 -0.38
CA SER A 197 -3.71 13.72 -1.58
C SER A 197 -4.42 12.39 -1.82
N SER A 198 -5.43 12.39 -2.70
CA SER A 198 -6.08 11.14 -3.12
C SER A 198 -5.08 10.15 -3.74
N ARG A 199 -4.11 10.65 -4.50
CA ARG A 199 -3.10 9.83 -5.17
C ARG A 199 -2.12 9.18 -4.18
N LYS A 200 -1.70 9.92 -3.14
CA LYS A 200 -0.91 9.35 -2.04
C LYS A 200 -1.68 8.29 -1.26
N VAL A 201 -2.97 8.53 -1.00
CA VAL A 201 -3.84 7.53 -0.35
C VAL A 201 -3.88 6.23 -1.16
N MET A 202 -4.05 6.31 -2.48
CA MET A 202 -4.01 5.12 -3.35
C MET A 202 -2.64 4.44 -3.35
N ARG A 203 -1.55 5.20 -3.49
CA ARG A 203 -0.18 4.67 -3.45
C ARG A 203 0.09 3.90 -2.16
N ARG A 204 -0.26 4.48 -1.01
CA ARG A 204 -0.03 3.87 0.31
C ARG A 204 -0.91 2.65 0.53
N ALA A 205 -2.20 2.71 0.19
CA ALA A 205 -3.11 1.56 0.33
C ALA A 205 -2.64 0.34 -0.50
N LEU A 206 -2.30 0.55 -1.78
CA LEU A 206 -1.87 -0.53 -2.66
C LEU A 206 -0.52 -1.13 -2.26
N TRP A 207 0.45 -0.29 -1.90
CA TRP A 207 1.75 -0.77 -1.43
C TRP A 207 1.65 -1.50 -0.10
N HIS A 208 0.98 -0.89 0.90
CA HIS A 208 0.93 -1.39 2.28
C HIS A 208 0.31 -2.79 2.37
N GLU A 209 -0.82 -3.02 1.67
CA GLU A 209 -1.45 -4.34 1.65
C GLU A 209 -0.57 -5.39 0.95
N ARG A 210 0.08 -5.05 -0.17
CA ARG A 210 0.99 -5.97 -0.88
C ARG A 210 2.21 -6.31 -0.05
N ASP A 211 2.77 -5.33 0.64
CA ASP A 211 3.93 -5.53 1.52
C ASP A 211 3.61 -6.48 2.67
N HIS A 212 2.49 -6.26 3.34
CA HIS A 212 2.05 -7.17 4.40
C HIS A 212 1.55 -8.53 3.91
N THR A 213 1.07 -8.62 2.66
CA THR A 213 0.81 -9.91 2.01
C THR A 213 2.11 -10.71 1.89
N GLY A 214 3.21 -10.08 1.48
CA GLY A 214 4.54 -10.70 1.47
C GLY A 214 5.03 -11.09 2.87
N HIS A 215 4.78 -10.25 3.87
CA HIS A 215 5.10 -10.54 5.27
C HIS A 215 4.36 -11.77 5.79
N ILE A 216 3.05 -11.88 5.55
CA ILE A 216 2.26 -13.05 5.96
C ILE A 216 2.76 -14.34 5.29
N LEU A 217 3.15 -14.30 4.02
CA LEU A 217 3.72 -15.46 3.33
C LEU A 217 5.00 -15.96 4.03
N GLN A 218 5.89 -15.05 4.46
CA GLN A 218 7.09 -15.41 5.22
C GLN A 218 6.75 -16.05 6.58
N LEU A 219 5.72 -15.55 7.27
CA LEU A 219 5.25 -16.16 8.52
C LEU A 219 4.64 -17.54 8.30
N ARG A 220 3.89 -17.72 7.20
CA ARG A 220 3.29 -19.01 6.85
C ARG A 220 4.33 -20.08 6.55
N GLU A 221 5.49 -19.72 5.99
CA GLU A 221 6.61 -20.65 5.82
C GLU A 221 7.17 -21.15 7.16
N ARG A 222 7.05 -20.36 8.23
CA ARG A 222 7.47 -20.70 9.61
C ARG A 222 6.40 -21.45 10.41
N LEU A 223 5.22 -21.68 9.84
CA LEU A 223 4.18 -22.56 10.42
C LEU A 223 4.42 -24.04 10.09
N ARG A 224 5.15 -24.31 8.99
CA ARG A 224 5.54 -25.65 8.56
C ARG A 224 6.64 -26.21 9.45
#